data_AF-A0A975BX59-F1
#
_entry.id   AF-A0A975BX59-F1
#
_cell.length_a   1.000
_cell.length_b   1.000
_cell.length_c   1.000
_cell.angle_alpha   90.00
_cell.angle_beta   90.00
_cell.angle_gamma   90.00
#
_symmetry.space_group_name_H-M   'P 1'
#
loop_
_entity.id
_entity.type
_entity.pdbx_description
1 polymer ?
#
loop_
_entity_poly.entity_id
_entity_poly.type
_entity_poly.pdbx_seq_one_letter_code
_entity_poly.pdbx_strand_id
1 'polypeptide(L)' 'MGQYVLYRLLLNKADPEQGIYLAITDTVYDEIFSEPVGEPVIHELPMRLIVTDSEKEEVKKWIAPQNREFR' A
#
# COMPACT_ATOMS: atom_id res chain seq x y z
N MET A 1 -10.01 -1.06 -1.63
CA MET A 1 -9.29 -2.23 -1.08
C MET A 1 -9.53 -3.53 -1.86
N GLY A 2 -10.77 -3.91 -2.17
CA GLY A 2 -11.08 -5.20 -2.85
C GLY A 2 -10.37 -5.42 -4.19
N GLN A 3 -10.27 -4.38 -5.04
CA GLN A 3 -9.53 -4.48 -6.31
C GLN A 3 -8.03 -4.72 -6.10
N TYR A 4 -7.39 -4.04 -5.13
CA TYR A 4 -5.96 -4.24 -4.85
C TYR A 4 -5.65 -5.68 -4.43
N VAL A 5 -6.44 -6.24 -3.51
CA VAL A 5 -6.25 -7.63 -3.04
C VAL A 5 -6.40 -8.61 -4.21
N LEU A 6 -7.40 -8.40 -5.06
CA LEU A 6 -7.62 -9.23 -6.25
C LEU A 6 -6.47 -9.13 -7.25
N TYR A 7 -6.03 -7.91 -7.61
CA TYR A 7 -4.91 -7.70 -8.53
C TYR A 7 -3.61 -8.29 -7.96
N ARG A 8 -3.34 -8.09 -6.66
CA ARG A 8 -2.18 -8.68 -5.99
C ARG A 8 -2.22 -10.21 -6.02
N LEU A 9 -3.37 -10.83 -5.78
CA LEU A 9 -3.53 -12.28 -5.84
C LEU A 9 -3.33 -12.85 -7.25
N LEU A 10 -3.84 -12.14 -8.27
CA LEU A 10 -3.70 -12.55 -9.67
C LEU A 10 -2.25 -12.39 -10.16
N LEU A 11 -1.62 -11.25 -9.86
CA LEU A 11 -0.26 -10.96 -10.29
C LEU A 11 0.78 -11.78 -9.51
N ASN A 12 0.62 -12.00 -8.20
CA ASN A 12 1.51 -12.92 -7.46
C ASN A 12 1.46 -14.36 -8.00
N LYS A 13 0.34 -14.78 -8.59
CA LYS A 13 0.24 -16.10 -9.26
C LYS A 13 0.93 -16.12 -10.63
N ALA A 14 1.01 -14.97 -11.30
CA ALA A 14 1.62 -14.85 -12.61
C ALA A 14 3.14 -14.60 -12.53
N ASP A 15 3.58 -13.75 -11.60
CA ASP A 15 4.97 -13.42 -11.32
C ASP A 15 5.15 -13.03 -9.84
N PRO A 16 5.55 -13.98 -8.97
CA PRO A 16 5.66 -13.75 -7.53
C PRO A 16 6.83 -12.85 -7.13
N GLU A 17 7.83 -12.65 -8.01
CA GLU A 17 8.97 -11.78 -7.71
C GLU A 17 8.67 -10.30 -8.02
N GLN A 18 7.61 -10.03 -8.79
CA GLN A 18 7.29 -8.67 -9.20
C GLN A 18 6.65 -7.88 -8.06
N GLY A 19 7.36 -6.84 -7.63
CA GLY A 19 6.94 -6.01 -6.51
C GLY A 19 5.75 -5.11 -6.84
N ILE A 20 4.52 -5.52 -6.50
CA ILE A 20 3.33 -4.69 -6.74
C ILE A 20 3.24 -3.59 -5.67
N TYR A 21 3.26 -2.35 -6.12
CA TYR A 21 2.98 -1.17 -5.30
C TYR A 21 1.59 -0.62 -5.62
N LEU A 22 0.82 -0.28 -4.59
CA LEU A 22 -0.42 0.47 -4.74
C LEU A 22 -0.13 1.95 -4.63
N ALA A 23 -0.35 2.70 -5.71
CA ALA A 23 -0.31 4.15 -5.66
C ALA A 23 -1.60 4.68 -5.00
N ILE A 24 -1.43 5.58 -4.04
CA ILE A 24 -2.50 6.33 -3.37
C ILE A 24 -2.13 7.81 -3.35
N THR A 25 -3.11 8.69 -3.36
CA THR A 25 -2.86 10.13 -3.20
C THR A 25 -2.48 10.46 -1.76
N ASP A 26 -1.81 11.60 -1.58
CA ASP A 26 -1.50 12.16 -0.27
C ASP A 26 -2.76 12.45 0.56
N THR A 27 -3.83 12.94 -0.07
CA THR A 27 -5.14 13.10 0.59
C THR A 27 -5.64 11.79 1.21
N VAL A 28 -5.62 10.70 0.43
CA VAL A 28 -6.07 9.38 0.91
C VAL A 28 -5.16 8.84 2.02
N TYR A 29 -3.85 9.10 1.90
CA TYR A 29 -2.89 8.73 2.94
C TYR A 29 -3.20 9.45 4.26
N ASP A 30 -3.38 10.77 4.22
CA ASP A 30 -3.60 11.57 5.42
C ASP A 30 -4.98 11.30 6.06
N GLU A 31 -6.04 11.11 5.26
CA GLU A 31 -7.41 10.92 5.78
C GLU A 31 -7.71 9.51 6.30
N ILE A 32 -7.06 8.48 5.75
CA ILE A 32 -7.40 7.08 6.05
C ILE A 32 -6.24 6.38 6.74
N PHE A 33 -5.03 6.52 6.21
CA PHE A 33 -3.88 5.70 6.60
C PHE A 33 -3.03 6.32 7.71
N SER A 34 -3.13 7.64 7.91
CA SER A 34 -2.54 8.33 9.07
C SER A 34 -3.42 8.24 10.31
N GLU A 35 -4.65 7.74 10.19
CA GLU A 35 -5.57 7.56 11.31
C GLU A 35 -5.31 6.23 12.04
N PRO A 36 -5.61 6.14 13.35
CA PRO A 36 -5.39 4.93 14.15
C PRO A 36 -6.11 3.68 13.62
N VAL A 37 -7.20 3.87 12.87
CA VAL A 37 -7.96 2.79 12.24
C VAL A 37 -7.30 2.28 10.95
N GLY A 38 -6.48 3.09 10.29
CA GLY A 38 -5.76 2.75 9.06
C GLY A 38 -4.34 2.25 9.27
N GLU A 39 -3.72 2.53 10.43
CA GLU A 39 -2.42 1.97 10.82
C GLU A 39 -2.36 0.43 10.69
N PRO A 40 -3.34 -0.35 11.21
CA PRO A 40 -3.30 -1.81 11.09
C PRO A 40 -3.28 -2.28 9.64
N VAL A 41 -3.88 -1.53 8.71
CA VAL A 41 -3.91 -1.88 7.30
C VAL A 41 -2.50 -1.77 6.68
N ILE A 42 -1.67 -0.82 7.11
CA ILE A 42 -0.27 -0.71 6.68
C ILE A 42 0.61 -1.72 7.40
N HIS A 43 0.32 -1.99 8.68
CA HIS A 43 1.19 -2.79 9.54
C HIS A 43 0.92 -4.30 9.52
N GLU A 44 -0.32 -4.72 9.28
CA GLU A 44 -0.72 -6.14 9.33
C GLU A 44 -0.85 -6.77 7.95
N LEU A 45 -1.07 -5.96 6.90
CA LEU A 45 -1.07 -6.45 5.52
C LEU A 45 0.28 -6.17 4.88
N PRO A 46 0.90 -7.16 4.19
CA PRO A 46 2.17 -6.99 3.48
C PRO A 46 1.96 -6.21 2.17
N MET A 47 1.47 -4.97 2.31
CA MET A 47 1.21 -4.04 1.23
C MET A 47 2.40 -3.12 1.03
N ARG A 48 2.70 -2.88 -0.24
CA ARG A 48 3.63 -1.85 -0.68
C ARG A 48 2.79 -0.68 -1.19
N LEU A 49 3.02 0.51 -0.65
CA LEU A 49 2.28 1.72 -1.02
C LEU A 49 3.23 2.76 -1.61
N ILE A 50 2.74 3.53 -2.57
CA ILE A 50 3.38 4.74 -3.06
C ILE A 50 2.41 5.87 -2.80
N VAL A 51 2.86 6.90 -2.10
CA VAL A 51 2.06 8.11 -1.89
C VAL A 51 2.46 9.12 -2.96
N THR A 52 1.50 9.56 -3.75
CA THR A 52 1.68 10.58 -4.80
C THR A 52 1.00 11.88 -4.41
N ASP A 53 1.61 13.00 -4.78
CA ASP A 53 0.98 14.31 -4.68
C ASP A 53 -0.21 14.37 -5.64
N SER A 54 -1.38 14.69 -5.10
CA SER A 54 -2.64 14.76 -5.87
C SER A 54 -2.67 15.94 -6.86
N GLU A 55 -1.87 16.99 -6.66
CA GLU A 55 -1.85 18.18 -7.52
C GLU A 55 -0.65 18.18 -8.48
N LYS A 56 0.49 17.64 -8.05
CA LYS A 56 1.76 17.68 -8.81
C LYS A 56 2.11 16.38 -9.52
N GLU A 57 1.35 15.30 -9.29
CA GLU A 57 1.60 13.95 -9.82
C GLU A 57 3.02 13.41 -9.49
N GLU A 58 3.63 13.89 -8.40
CA GLU A 58 4.97 13.50 -7.97
C GLU A 58 4.91 12.43 -6.87
N VAL A 59 5.88 11.51 -6.85
CA VAL A 59 5.98 10.53 -5.77
C VAL A 59 6.54 11.20 -4.51
N LYS A 60 5.73 11.26 -3.45
CA LYS A 60 6.12 11.82 -2.15
C LYS A 60 6.77 10.78 -1.24
N LYS A 61 6.25 9.55 -1.20
CA LYS A 61 6.73 8.51 -0.28
C LYS A 61 6.61 7.10 -0.86
N TRP A 62 7.53 6.24 -0.46
CA TRP A 62 7.49 4.79 -0.68
C TRP A 62 7.36 4.09 0.66
N ILE A 63 6.35 3.23 0.81
CA ILE A 63 6.11 2.46 2.02
C ILE A 63 6.40 0.99 1.71
N ALA A 64 7.43 0.47 2.35
CA ALA A 64 7.82 -0.93 2.27
C ALA A 64 6.87 -1.79 3.15
N PRO A 65 6.67 -3.07 2.80
CA PRO A 65 5.79 -3.94 3.58
C PRO A 65 6.45 -4.19 4.95
N GLN A 66 5.73 -3.89 6.03
CA GLN A 66 6.22 -4.15 7.38
C GLN A 66 5.75 -5.54 7.83
N ASN A 67 6.62 -6.54 7.71
CA ASN A 67 6.34 -7.87 8.22
C ASN A 67 6.71 -7.90 9.71
N ARG A 68 5.79 -7.54 10.60
CA ARG A 68 5.95 -7.93 12.01
C ARG A 68 5.64 -9.42 12.08
N GLU A 69 6.70 -10.23 12.20
CA GLU A 69 6.56 -11.60 12.67
C GLU A 69 5.87 -11.53 14.03
N PHE A 70 4.59 -11.93 14.09
CA PHE A 70 3.93 -12.21 15.36
C PHE A 70 4.73 -13.33 16.03
N ARG A 71 5.63 -12.96 16.94
CA ARG A 71 6.22 -13.86 17.94
C ARG A 71 5.31 -13.97 19.14
#